data_AF-A0A2G4E4S4-F1
#
_entry.id   AF-A0A2G4E4S4-F1
#
_cell.length_a   1.000
_cell.length_b   1.000
_cell.length_c   1.000
_cell.angle_alpha   90.00
_cell.angle_beta   90.00
_cell.angle_gamma   90.00
#
_symmetry.space_group_name_H-M   'P 1'
#
loop_
_entity.id
_entity.type
_entity.pdbx_description
1 polymer ?
#
loop_
_entity_poly.entity_id
_entity_poly.type
_entity_poly.pdbx_seq_one_letter_code
_entity_poly.pdbx_strand_id
1 'polypeptide(L)'
;YYHVRHTVPLMMACGARLPSRLEWLRAAVCEYIEDEYGHEQWILNDLRACGGDADAVREGTPGLPIELMVAYLYDLIARGNPVGLFGMVNVLEGTSIALATHAAGSIQQRLALPATAFSYLSSHGSLDVGHMETYRTLMDRLEDPEDQAAVIKASKVVYGLYTDMFRQLPLSHGEPLKELDHAAV
;
A
#
# COMPACT_ATOMS: atom_id res chain seq x y z
N TYR A 1 -3.35 -5.14 6.51
CA TYR A 1 -4.77 -4.91 6.87
C TYR A 1 -5.06 -3.43 7.10
N TYR A 2 -4.47 -2.79 8.11
CA TYR A 2 -4.87 -1.44 8.52
C TYR A 2 -4.66 -0.34 7.47
N HIS A 3 -3.59 -0.33 6.67
CA HIS A 3 -3.49 0.65 5.58
C HIS A 3 -4.49 0.32 4.45
N VAL A 4 -4.64 -0.95 4.09
CA VAL A 4 -5.54 -1.42 3.01
C VAL A 4 -7.01 -1.09 3.28
N ARG A 5 -7.50 -1.27 4.52
CA ARG A 5 -8.88 -0.90 4.88
C ARG A 5 -9.17 0.61 4.73
N HIS A 6 -8.13 1.44 4.63
CA HIS A 6 -8.24 2.87 4.41
C HIS A 6 -8.02 3.29 2.95
N THR A 7 -7.59 2.39 2.06
CA THR A 7 -7.37 2.70 0.62
C THR A 7 -8.62 3.31 -0.01
N VAL A 8 -9.75 2.59 0.01
CA VAL A 8 -11.01 3.07 -0.58
C VAL A 8 -11.52 4.36 0.10
N PRO A 9 -11.61 4.47 1.44
CA PRO A 9 -11.99 5.72 2.09
C PRO A 9 -11.08 6.92 1.74
N LEU A 10 -9.76 6.72 1.63
CA LEU A 10 -8.83 7.77 1.22
C LEU A 10 -9.05 8.17 -0.24
N MET A 11 -9.29 7.20 -1.13
CA MET A 11 -9.60 7.46 -2.54
C MET A 11 -10.89 8.26 -2.69
N MET A 12 -11.95 7.89 -1.96
CA MET A 12 -13.20 8.66 -1.94
C MET A 12 -12.97 10.10 -1.46
N ALA A 13 -12.19 10.29 -0.38
CA ALA A 13 -11.87 11.62 0.15
C ALA A 13 -11.03 12.47 -0.82
N CYS A 14 -10.04 11.85 -1.48
CA CYS A 14 -9.22 12.48 -2.51
C CYS A 14 -10.07 12.88 -3.70
N GLY A 15 -10.83 11.93 -4.24
CA GLY A 15 -11.78 12.14 -5.33
C GLY A 15 -12.65 13.34 -5.05
N ALA A 16 -13.33 13.41 -3.90
CA ALA A 16 -14.19 14.53 -3.52
C ALA A 16 -13.50 15.91 -3.51
N ARG A 17 -12.17 15.98 -3.33
CA ARG A 17 -11.41 17.22 -3.23
C ARG A 17 -10.59 17.59 -4.47
N LEU A 18 -10.47 16.71 -5.45
CA LEU A 18 -9.79 17.04 -6.70
C LEU A 18 -10.42 18.27 -7.37
N PRO A 19 -9.63 19.23 -7.89
CA PRO A 19 -10.16 20.38 -8.61
C PRO A 19 -10.73 19.97 -9.98
N SER A 20 -11.63 20.78 -10.55
CA SER A 20 -12.26 20.48 -11.86
C SER A 20 -11.25 20.33 -13.00
N ARG A 21 -10.06 20.97 -12.92
CA ARG A 21 -8.98 20.78 -13.90
C ARG A 21 -8.44 19.35 -13.95
N LEU A 22 -8.70 18.55 -12.91
CA LEU A 22 -8.29 17.16 -12.76
C LEU A 22 -9.48 16.19 -12.80
N GLU A 23 -10.56 16.54 -13.52
CA GLU A 23 -11.72 15.64 -13.63
C GLU A 23 -11.37 14.28 -14.25
N TRP A 24 -10.41 14.26 -15.17
CA TRP A 24 -9.88 13.03 -15.75
C TRP A 24 -9.21 12.12 -14.70
N LEU A 25 -8.63 12.71 -13.65
CA LEU A 25 -8.01 11.96 -12.56
C LEU A 25 -9.09 11.45 -11.59
N ARG A 26 -10.17 12.22 -11.40
CA ARG A 26 -11.34 11.77 -10.62
C ARG A 26 -12.00 10.53 -11.24
N ALA A 27 -12.09 10.46 -12.57
CA ALA A 27 -12.58 9.26 -13.25
C ALA A 27 -11.71 8.04 -12.94
N ALA A 28 -10.38 8.18 -13.01
CA ALA A 28 -9.45 7.11 -12.64
C ALA A 28 -9.55 6.70 -11.16
N VAL A 29 -9.85 7.65 -10.26
CA VAL A 29 -10.13 7.34 -8.85
C VAL A 29 -11.36 6.45 -8.71
N CYS A 30 -12.41 6.65 -9.51
CA CYS A 30 -13.60 5.79 -9.46
C CYS A 30 -13.26 4.35 -9.89
N GLU A 31 -12.54 4.18 -10.99
CA GLU A 31 -12.09 2.87 -11.47
C GLU A 31 -11.24 2.16 -10.40
N TYR A 32 -10.28 2.87 -9.81
CA TYR A 32 -9.42 2.31 -8.76
C TYR A 32 -10.20 1.94 -7.49
N ILE A 33 -11.27 2.67 -7.14
CA ILE A 33 -12.15 2.30 -6.02
C ILE A 33 -12.89 1.00 -6.30
N GLU A 34 -13.38 0.79 -7.53
CA GLU A 34 -14.07 -0.43 -7.92
C GLU A 34 -13.15 -1.65 -7.81
N ASP A 35 -11.89 -1.48 -8.23
CA ASP A 35 -10.88 -2.53 -8.15
C ASP A 35 -10.49 -2.85 -6.69
N GLU A 36 -10.26 -1.85 -5.85
CA GLU A 36 -9.77 -2.04 -4.47
C GLU A 36 -10.84 -2.42 -3.43
N TYR A 37 -12.13 -2.41 -3.81
CA TYR A 37 -13.22 -2.60 -2.86
C TYR A 37 -13.24 -4.01 -2.26
N GLY A 38 -13.01 -4.09 -0.94
CA GLY A 38 -13.08 -5.34 -0.18
C GLY A 38 -11.77 -6.12 -0.12
N HIS A 39 -10.67 -5.60 -0.69
CA HIS A 39 -9.34 -6.21 -0.60
C HIS A 39 -8.87 -6.45 0.85
N GLU A 40 -9.29 -5.61 1.79
CA GLU A 40 -8.98 -5.80 3.21
C GLU A 40 -9.56 -7.11 3.77
N GLN A 41 -10.66 -7.61 3.20
CA GLN A 41 -11.28 -8.87 3.61
C GLN A 41 -10.43 -10.07 3.19
N TRP A 42 -9.70 -9.99 2.08
CA TRP A 42 -8.76 -11.04 1.66
C TRP A 42 -7.64 -11.20 2.70
N ILE A 43 -7.12 -10.10 3.23
CA ILE A 43 -6.10 -10.13 4.30
C ILE A 43 -6.63 -10.82 5.56
N LEU A 44 -7.88 -10.53 5.95
CA LEU A 44 -8.48 -11.19 7.11
C LEU A 44 -8.72 -12.69 6.87
N ASN A 45 -9.05 -13.09 5.64
CA ASN A 45 -9.18 -14.50 5.28
C ASN A 45 -7.82 -15.22 5.31
N ASP A 46 -6.78 -14.58 4.78
CA ASP A 46 -5.41 -15.09 4.81
C ASP A 46 -4.92 -15.27 6.25
N LEU A 47 -5.19 -14.28 7.11
CA LEU A 47 -4.84 -14.35 8.53
C LEU A 47 -5.51 -15.54 9.24
N ARG A 48 -6.79 -15.82 8.94
CA ARG A 48 -7.47 -17.01 9.46
C ARG A 48 -6.86 -18.30 8.94
N ALA A 49 -6.48 -18.35 7.66
CA ALA A 49 -5.80 -19.50 7.07
C ALA A 49 -4.39 -19.73 7.64
N CYS A 50 -3.75 -18.68 8.15
CA CYS A 50 -2.53 -18.76 8.97
C CYS A 50 -2.78 -19.23 10.42
N GLY A 51 -4.04 -19.41 10.84
CA GLY A 51 -4.41 -19.73 12.22
C GLY A 51 -4.43 -18.53 13.17
N GLY A 52 -4.40 -17.31 12.64
CA GLY A 52 -4.48 -16.07 13.42
C GLY A 52 -5.93 -15.65 13.75
N ASP A 53 -6.05 -14.78 14.75
CA ASP A 53 -7.33 -14.18 15.15
C ASP A 53 -7.61 -12.92 14.33
N ALA A 54 -8.38 -13.09 13.25
CA ALA A 54 -8.75 -11.99 12.36
C ALA A 54 -9.75 -11.00 12.99
N ASP A 55 -10.53 -11.42 13.97
CA ASP A 55 -11.50 -10.53 14.61
C ASP A 55 -10.78 -9.60 15.60
N ALA A 56 -9.81 -10.14 16.36
CA ALA A 56 -8.90 -9.33 17.16
C ALA A 56 -8.11 -8.30 16.33
N VAL A 57 -7.69 -8.65 15.11
CA VAL A 57 -7.04 -7.70 14.18
C VAL A 57 -8.03 -6.69 13.59
N ARG A 58 -9.28 -7.07 13.34
CA ARG A 58 -10.30 -6.13 12.85
C ARG A 58 -10.60 -5.04 13.88
N GLU A 59 -10.69 -5.43 15.15
CA GLU A 59 -11.04 -4.58 16.29
C GLU A 59 -9.84 -3.91 16.95
N GLY A 60 -8.61 -4.32 16.59
CA GLY A 60 -7.37 -3.79 17.14
C GLY A 60 -6.94 -2.46 16.54
N THR A 61 -5.73 -2.05 16.93
CA THR A 61 -5.08 -0.82 16.48
C THR A 61 -3.83 -1.12 15.64
N PRO A 62 -3.54 -0.32 14.60
CA PRO A 62 -2.28 -0.43 13.87
C PRO A 62 -1.07 -0.11 14.75
N GLY A 63 0.12 -0.55 14.31
CA GLY A 63 1.37 -0.01 14.82
C GLY A 63 1.54 1.46 14.42
N LEU A 64 2.31 2.21 15.22
CA LEU A 64 2.49 3.67 15.07
C LEU A 64 2.82 4.14 13.64
N PRO A 65 3.71 3.50 12.87
CA PRO A 65 4.00 3.94 11.50
C PRO A 65 2.76 3.96 10.59
N ILE A 66 1.89 2.97 10.72
CA ILE A 66 0.67 2.87 9.92
C ILE A 66 -0.42 3.82 10.44
N GLU A 67 -0.52 4.00 11.75
CA GLU A 67 -1.37 5.06 12.33
C GLU A 67 -0.99 6.44 11.77
N LEU A 68 0.30 6.77 11.79
CA LEU A 68 0.83 8.04 11.27
C LEU A 68 0.66 8.17 9.76
N MET A 69 0.82 7.07 9.00
CA MET A 69 0.61 7.07 7.56
C MET A 69 -0.84 7.43 7.22
N VAL A 70 -1.80 6.78 7.87
CA VAL A 70 -3.23 7.04 7.65
C VAL A 70 -3.58 8.48 8.06
N ALA A 71 -3.12 8.94 9.23
CA ALA A 71 -3.36 10.30 9.70
C ALA A 71 -2.77 11.36 8.74
N TYR A 72 -1.52 11.16 8.28
CA TYR A 72 -0.86 12.03 7.32
C TYR A 72 -1.64 12.13 6.00
N LEU A 73 -2.11 11.02 5.46
CA LEU A 73 -2.81 11.00 4.17
C LEU A 73 -4.18 11.67 4.25
N TYR A 74 -4.96 11.43 5.32
CA TYR A 74 -6.21 12.16 5.54
C TYR A 74 -5.97 13.66 5.70
N ASP A 75 -4.93 14.07 6.42
CA ASP A 75 -4.59 15.48 6.62
C ASP A 75 -4.13 16.15 5.32
N LEU A 76 -3.29 15.46 4.54
CA LEU A 76 -2.83 15.89 3.22
C LEU A 76 -4.01 16.14 2.27
N ILE A 77 -4.98 15.22 2.24
CA ILE A 77 -6.20 15.39 1.45
C ILE A 77 -7.03 16.56 1.99
N ALA A 78 -7.18 16.66 3.31
CA ALA A 78 -8.08 17.63 3.92
C ALA A 78 -7.60 19.10 3.80
N ARG A 79 -6.28 19.31 3.91
CA ARG A 79 -5.67 20.65 4.03
C ARG A 79 -4.60 20.95 2.98
N GLY A 80 -4.04 19.93 2.34
CA GLY A 80 -2.97 20.06 1.34
C GLY A 80 -3.46 19.85 -0.08
N ASN A 81 -2.56 19.36 -0.94
CA ASN A 81 -2.88 18.99 -2.30
C ASN A 81 -3.35 17.51 -2.34
N PRO A 82 -4.62 17.23 -2.69
CA PRO A 82 -5.16 15.86 -2.70
C PRO A 82 -4.47 14.95 -3.72
N VAL A 83 -3.86 15.49 -4.78
CA VAL A 83 -3.05 14.72 -5.75
C VAL A 83 -1.88 14.02 -5.05
N GLY A 84 -1.42 14.52 -3.92
CA GLY A 84 -0.40 13.86 -3.12
C GLY A 84 -0.80 12.44 -2.67
N LEU A 85 -2.09 12.07 -2.61
CA LEU A 85 -2.50 10.68 -2.32
C LEU A 85 -1.89 9.67 -3.30
N PHE A 86 -1.66 10.05 -4.57
CA PHE A 86 -1.05 9.19 -5.57
C PHE A 86 0.40 8.81 -5.21
N GLY A 87 1.05 9.54 -4.30
CA GLY A 87 2.31 9.09 -3.72
C GLY A 87 2.19 7.82 -2.86
N MET A 88 1.05 7.62 -2.18
CA MET A 88 0.75 6.35 -1.51
C MET A 88 0.60 5.21 -2.53
N VAL A 89 -0.15 5.45 -3.60
CA VAL A 89 -0.38 4.47 -4.68
C VAL A 89 0.94 4.01 -5.28
N ASN A 90 1.85 4.93 -5.60
CA ASN A 90 3.18 4.60 -6.07
C ASN A 90 3.93 3.60 -5.16
N VAL A 91 3.88 3.84 -3.85
CA VAL A 91 4.60 3.00 -2.88
C VAL A 91 3.92 1.65 -2.76
N LEU A 92 2.60 1.63 -2.61
CA LEU A 92 1.86 0.40 -2.37
C LEU A 92 1.83 -0.50 -3.60
N GLU A 93 1.54 0.03 -4.79
CA GLU A 93 1.56 -0.76 -6.04
C GLU A 93 2.99 -1.18 -6.40
N GLY A 94 3.95 -0.24 -6.39
CA GLY A 94 5.32 -0.51 -6.81
C GLY A 94 6.08 -1.46 -5.89
N THR A 95 5.85 -1.38 -4.57
CA THR A 95 6.55 -2.22 -3.59
C THR A 95 5.85 -3.57 -3.39
N SER A 96 4.52 -3.61 -3.52
CA SER A 96 3.77 -4.87 -3.35
C SER A 96 4.06 -5.88 -4.46
N ILE A 97 4.25 -5.44 -5.71
CA ILE A 97 4.69 -6.33 -6.82
C ILE A 97 5.96 -7.09 -6.46
N ALA A 98 6.99 -6.36 -6.07
CA ALA A 98 8.33 -6.91 -5.86
C ALA A 98 8.35 -7.86 -4.66
N LEU A 99 7.70 -7.45 -3.56
CA LEU A 99 7.64 -8.25 -2.34
C LEU A 99 6.71 -9.47 -2.51
N ALA A 100 5.51 -9.30 -3.07
CA ALA A 100 4.54 -10.37 -3.20
C ALA A 100 5.02 -11.48 -4.16
N THR A 101 5.57 -11.11 -5.33
CA THR A 101 5.94 -12.10 -6.34
C THR A 101 7.10 -12.99 -5.90
N HIS A 102 8.11 -12.42 -5.24
CA HIS A 102 9.32 -13.17 -4.87
C HIS A 102 9.24 -13.76 -3.46
N ALA A 103 8.57 -13.08 -2.52
CA ALA A 103 8.50 -13.53 -1.14
C ALA A 103 7.36 -14.51 -0.88
N ALA A 104 6.20 -14.41 -1.55
CA ALA A 104 5.03 -15.23 -1.21
C ALA A 104 5.33 -16.73 -1.33
N GLY A 105 5.94 -17.19 -2.43
CA GLY A 105 6.30 -18.60 -2.61
C GLY A 105 7.32 -19.08 -1.57
N SER A 106 8.31 -18.26 -1.25
CA SER A 106 9.32 -18.56 -0.24
C SER A 106 8.73 -18.63 1.18
N ILE A 107 7.84 -17.70 1.52
CA ILE A 107 7.14 -17.63 2.82
C ILE A 107 6.22 -18.85 2.95
N GLN A 108 5.45 -19.16 1.92
CA GLN A 108 4.55 -20.30 1.89
C GLN A 108 5.30 -21.60 2.19
N GLN A 109 6.42 -21.84 1.48
CA GLN A 109 7.22 -23.05 1.66
C GLN A 109 7.88 -23.10 3.04
N ARG A 110 8.51 -22.01 3.50
CA ARG A 110 9.24 -21.99 4.78
C ARG A 110 8.34 -22.10 6.00
N LEU A 111 7.14 -21.54 5.94
CA LEU A 111 6.16 -21.58 7.04
C LEU A 111 5.16 -22.73 6.93
N ALA A 112 5.25 -23.55 5.86
CA ALA A 112 4.32 -24.65 5.57
C ALA A 112 2.84 -24.21 5.60
N LEU A 113 2.56 -23.01 5.09
CA LEU A 113 1.23 -22.43 5.08
C LEU A 113 0.42 -22.89 3.84
N PRO A 114 -0.91 -23.05 3.95
CA PRO A 114 -1.74 -23.43 2.82
C PRO A 114 -1.81 -22.31 1.78
N ALA A 115 -2.07 -22.64 0.51
CA ALA A 115 -2.25 -21.64 -0.55
C ALA A 115 -3.40 -20.64 -0.26
N THR A 116 -4.39 -21.07 0.53
CA THR A 116 -5.50 -20.22 0.99
C THR A 116 -5.08 -19.12 1.98
N ALA A 117 -3.82 -19.10 2.41
CA ALA A 117 -3.24 -18.04 3.25
C ALA A 117 -2.52 -16.93 2.45
N PHE A 118 -2.62 -16.95 1.12
CA PHE A 118 -1.92 -16.03 0.23
C PHE A 118 -2.85 -15.36 -0.78
N SER A 119 -4.18 -15.37 -0.56
CA SER A 119 -5.13 -14.81 -1.52
C SER A 119 -4.86 -13.33 -1.80
N TYR A 120 -4.52 -12.53 -0.79
CA TYR A 120 -4.16 -11.12 -0.96
C TYR A 120 -2.84 -10.94 -1.72
N LEU A 121 -1.79 -11.64 -1.30
CA LEU A 121 -0.46 -11.53 -1.91
C LEU A 121 -0.43 -12.05 -3.36
N SER A 122 -1.12 -13.17 -3.63
CA SER A 122 -1.17 -13.74 -4.98
C SER A 122 -2.00 -12.89 -5.95
N SER A 123 -3.12 -12.31 -5.49
CA SER A 123 -3.90 -11.41 -6.33
C SER A 123 -3.10 -10.16 -6.72
N HIS A 124 -2.51 -9.47 -5.76
CA HIS A 124 -1.69 -8.27 -6.02
C HIS A 124 -0.43 -8.56 -6.86
N GLY A 125 0.25 -9.68 -6.64
CA GLY A 125 1.43 -10.04 -7.45
C GLY A 125 1.15 -10.16 -8.96
N SER A 126 -0.07 -10.55 -9.35
CA SER A 126 -0.47 -10.66 -10.77
C SER A 126 -1.20 -9.44 -11.33
N LEU A 127 -1.94 -8.70 -10.49
CA LEU A 127 -2.72 -7.52 -10.88
C LEU A 127 -1.86 -6.26 -10.99
N ASP A 128 -0.84 -6.14 -10.14
CA ASP A 128 -0.18 -4.85 -9.94
C ASP A 128 0.75 -4.42 -11.10
N VAL A 129 1.15 -5.31 -12.02
CA VAL A 129 1.93 -4.91 -13.22
C VAL A 129 1.10 -3.98 -14.12
N GLY A 130 -0.18 -4.30 -14.32
CA GLY A 130 -1.09 -3.44 -15.07
C GLY A 130 -1.40 -2.15 -14.32
N HIS A 131 -1.55 -2.23 -13.00
CA HIS A 131 -1.79 -1.04 -12.17
C HIS A 131 -0.63 -0.04 -12.24
N MET A 132 0.62 -0.52 -12.25
CA MET A 132 1.78 0.37 -12.36
C MET A 132 1.90 1.04 -13.72
N GLU A 133 1.49 0.38 -14.82
CA GLU A 133 1.43 1.01 -16.14
C GLU A 133 0.32 2.08 -16.21
N THR A 134 -0.86 1.77 -15.66
CA THR A 134 -1.96 2.73 -15.52
C THR A 134 -1.55 3.92 -14.66
N TYR A 135 -0.94 3.67 -13.50
CA TYR A 135 -0.42 4.70 -12.60
C TYR A 135 0.57 5.61 -13.32
N ARG A 136 1.54 5.03 -14.04
CA ARG A 136 2.52 5.79 -14.82
C ARG A 136 1.84 6.68 -15.85
N THR A 137 0.89 6.13 -16.61
CA THR A 137 0.14 6.87 -17.63
C THR A 137 -0.63 8.05 -17.02
N LEU A 138 -1.21 7.88 -15.82
CA LEU A 138 -1.88 8.97 -15.11
C LEU A 138 -0.88 10.03 -14.63
N MET A 139 0.25 9.62 -14.06
CA MET A 139 1.25 10.57 -13.55
C MET A 139 1.97 11.34 -14.66
N ASP A 140 2.20 10.71 -15.81
CA ASP A 140 2.81 11.36 -17.00
C ASP A 140 1.91 12.49 -17.57
N ARG A 141 0.62 12.53 -17.19
CA ARG A 141 -0.33 13.60 -17.56
C ARG A 141 -0.36 14.77 -16.58
N LEU A 142 0.31 14.68 -15.42
CA LEU A 142 0.38 15.79 -14.48
C LEU A 142 1.40 16.82 -14.98
N GLU A 143 0.92 18.00 -15.37
CA GLU A 143 1.78 19.09 -15.86
C GLU A 143 2.09 20.15 -14.79
N ASP A 144 1.22 20.27 -13.77
CA ASP A 144 1.37 21.26 -12.70
C ASP A 144 2.54 20.85 -11.77
N PRO A 145 3.60 21.68 -11.64
CA PRO A 145 4.73 21.38 -10.77
C PRO A 145 4.34 21.19 -9.30
N GLU A 146 3.28 21.83 -8.83
CA GLU A 146 2.82 21.68 -7.45
C GLU A 146 2.16 20.31 -7.21
N ASP A 147 1.44 19.78 -8.21
CA ASP A 147 0.86 18.43 -8.16
C ASP A 147 1.97 17.38 -8.15
N GLN A 148 2.94 17.51 -9.07
CA GLN A 148 4.10 16.62 -9.13
C GLN A 148 4.88 16.62 -7.81
N ALA A 149 5.14 17.82 -7.25
CA ALA A 149 5.83 17.96 -5.97
C ALA A 149 5.04 17.34 -4.81
N ALA A 150 3.70 17.45 -4.82
CA ALA A 150 2.85 16.83 -3.82
C ALA A 150 2.94 15.30 -3.85
N VAL A 151 2.89 14.69 -5.04
CA VAL A 151 3.07 13.23 -5.23
C VAL A 151 4.43 12.80 -4.70
N ILE A 152 5.52 13.44 -5.16
CA ILE A 152 6.89 13.08 -4.77
C ILE A 152 7.09 13.19 -3.25
N LYS A 153 6.59 14.27 -2.64
CA LYS A 153 6.70 14.49 -1.19
C LYS A 153 5.95 13.40 -0.43
N ALA A 154 4.72 13.10 -0.82
CA ALA A 154 3.94 12.05 -0.18
C ALA A 154 4.58 10.67 -0.35
N SER A 155 5.09 10.32 -1.54
CA SER A 155 5.81 9.07 -1.75
C SER A 155 6.97 8.90 -0.78
N LYS A 156 7.77 9.95 -0.55
CA LYS A 156 8.90 9.90 0.39
C LYS A 156 8.45 9.64 1.84
N VAL A 157 7.38 10.30 2.28
CA VAL A 157 6.81 10.09 3.62
C VAL A 157 6.27 8.66 3.75
N VAL A 158 5.50 8.21 2.77
CA VAL A 158 4.90 6.86 2.78
C VAL A 158 5.99 5.79 2.72
N TYR A 159 7.04 5.94 1.91
CA TYR A 159 8.18 5.01 1.90
C TYR A 159 8.82 4.87 3.27
N GLY A 160 9.06 5.98 3.98
CA GLY A 160 9.63 5.96 5.32
C GLY A 160 8.76 5.18 6.30
N LEU A 161 7.47 5.53 6.37
CA LEU A 161 6.52 4.90 7.28
C LEU A 161 6.25 3.42 6.94
N TYR A 162 6.22 3.07 5.66
CA TYR A 162 6.05 1.70 5.20
C TYR A 162 7.28 0.85 5.53
N THR A 163 8.48 1.42 5.41
CA THR A 163 9.72 0.77 5.85
C THR A 163 9.72 0.55 7.36
N ASP A 164 9.30 1.54 8.14
CA ASP A 164 9.23 1.43 9.60
C ASP A 164 8.20 0.39 10.05
N MET A 165 7.10 0.21 9.32
CA MET A 165 6.17 -0.92 9.54
C MET A 165 6.90 -2.27 9.40
N PHE A 166 7.69 -2.49 8.35
CA PHE A 166 8.42 -3.74 8.18
C PHE A 166 9.49 -3.96 9.26
N ARG A 167 10.15 -2.89 9.71
CA ARG A 167 11.13 -2.96 10.82
C ARG A 167 10.53 -3.41 12.14
N GLN A 168 9.21 -3.33 12.31
CA GLN A 168 8.52 -3.83 13.50
C GLN A 168 8.29 -5.35 13.46
N LEU A 169 8.50 -6.01 12.32
CA LEU A 169 8.41 -7.46 12.26
C LEU A 169 9.53 -8.09 13.11
N PRO A 170 9.25 -9.22 13.79
CA PRO A 170 10.29 -9.91 14.55
C PRO A 170 11.43 -10.29 13.61
N LEU A 171 12.63 -9.76 13.88
CA LEU A 171 13.84 -10.28 13.24
C LEU A 171 14.00 -11.72 13.71
N SER A 172 14.05 -12.67 12.78
CA SER A 172 14.41 -14.04 13.09
C SER A 172 15.73 -14.01 13.86
N HIS A 173 15.75 -14.54 15.09
CA HIS A 173 16.97 -14.72 15.89
C HIS A 173 17.83 -15.88 15.33
N GLY A 174 17.98 -15.94 14.01
CA GLY A 174 18.98 -16.76 13.33
C GLY A 174 20.25 -15.94 13.17
N GLU A 175 21.42 -16.60 13.23
CA GLU A 175 22.74 -16.00 13.05
C GLU A 175 22.75 -14.92 11.96
N PRO A 176 23.52 -13.82 12.14
CA PRO A 176 23.51 -12.70 11.22
C PRO A 176 23.93 -13.17 9.82
N LEU A 177 22.95 -13.30 8.93
CA LEU A 177 23.21 -13.37 7.50
C LEU A 177 23.86 -12.05 7.09
N LYS A 178 25.00 -12.16 6.42
CA LYS A 178 25.89 -11.11 5.89
C LYS A 178 25.24 -10.11 4.91
N GLU A 179 23.93 -9.93 4.93
CA GLU A 179 23.22 -9.10 3.95
C GLU A 179 23.08 -7.63 4.36
N LEU A 180 23.55 -7.25 5.55
CA LEU A 180 23.60 -5.83 5.98
C LEU A 180 24.68 -5.01 5.26
N ASP A 181 25.60 -5.63 4.52
CA ASP A 181 26.65 -4.92 3.78
C ASP A 181 26.20 -4.34 2.42
N HIS A 182 24.97 -4.64 1.97
CA HIS A 182 24.46 -4.11 0.70
C HIS A 182 23.63 -2.83 0.82
N ALA A 183 23.30 -2.40 2.04
CA ALA A 183 22.56 -1.15 2.30
C ALA A 183 23.47 0.03 2.67
N ALA A 184 24.79 -0.14 2.58
CA ALA A 184 25.78 0.90 2.85
C ALA A 184 26.76 1.05 1.68
N VAL A 185 26.26 1.34 0.48
CA VAL A 185 27.00 2.02 -0.60
C VAL A 185 26.08 3.02 -1.28
#